data_AF-A0A848N0K1-F1
#
_entry.id   AF-A0A848N0K1-F1
#
_cell.length_a   1.000
_cell.length_b   1.000
_cell.length_c   1.000
_cell.angle_alpha   90.00
_cell.angle_beta   90.00
_cell.angle_gamma   90.00
#
_symmetry.space_group_name_H-M   'P 1'
#
loop_
_entity.id
_entity.type
_entity.pdbx_description
1 polymer ?
#
loop_
_entity_poly.entity_id
_entity_poly.type
_entity_poly.pdbx_seq_one_letter_code
_entity_poly.pdbx_strand_id
1 'polypeptide(L)'
;RADIKYSKHQLVYKDITEDPYLHVMTDEIAEREYLCVKFNWNVENYLKNYPSLKEAYENLGYKGNPMIYEVSMPNHFDSSHDGDFVTELQIKI
;
A
#
# COMPACT_ATOMS: atom_id res chain seq x y z
N ARG A 1 0.53 29.66 20.69
CA ARG A 1 -0.30 29.34 19.51
C ARG A 1 0.67 28.92 18.42
N ALA A 2 0.80 27.62 18.15
CA ALA A 2 1.74 27.11 17.16
C ALA A 2 1.00 26.95 15.83
N ASP A 3 1.45 27.67 14.80
CA ASP A 3 0.96 27.55 13.44
C ASP A 3 1.60 26.32 12.78
N ILE A 4 0.78 25.28 12.58
CA ILE A 4 1.17 24.11 11.79
C ILE A 4 0.95 24.46 10.32
N LYS A 5 2.05 24.73 9.59
CA LYS A 5 2.03 24.89 8.13
C LYS A 5 1.99 23.51 7.48
N TYR A 6 0.85 23.16 6.88
CA TYR A 6 0.75 21.99 6.01
C TYR A 6 1.49 22.26 4.69
N SER A 7 2.60 21.57 4.46
CA SER A 7 3.27 21.52 3.16
C SER A 7 2.50 20.58 2.24
N LYS A 8 1.85 21.15 1.22
CA LYS A 8 1.24 20.42 0.11
C LYS A 8 2.37 19.68 -0.62
N HIS A 9 2.58 18.40 -0.31
CA HIS A 9 3.46 17.57 -1.10
C HIS A 9 2.75 17.30 -2.43
N GLN A 10 3.15 18.07 -3.44
CA GLN A 10 2.78 17.83 -4.82
C GLN A 10 3.44 16.52 -5.24
N LEU A 11 2.63 15.49 -5.54
CA LEU A 11 3.15 14.24 -6.09
C LEU A 11 3.69 14.56 -7.49
N VAL A 12 5.01 14.64 -7.61
CA VAL A 12 5.68 14.75 -8.90
C VAL A 12 5.87 13.33 -9.42
N TYR A 13 5.13 12.96 -10.46
CA TYR A 13 5.39 11.74 -11.20
C TYR A 13 6.75 11.89 -11.89
N LYS A 14 7.77 11.21 -11.35
CA LYS A 14 9.09 11.12 -11.99
C LYS A 14 9.03 10.02 -13.05
N ASP A 15 9.35 10.37 -14.29
CA ASP A 15 9.53 9.37 -15.34
C ASP A 15 10.72 8.46 -14.94
N ILE A 16 10.40 7.20 -14.70
CA ILE A 16 11.35 6.18 -14.24
C ILE A 16 12.41 5.86 -15.30
N THR A 17 12.22 6.28 -16.55
CA THR A 17 13.20 6.06 -17.63
C THR A 17 14.41 6.99 -17.57
N GLU A 18 14.34 8.08 -16.80
CA GLU A 18 15.40 9.10 -16.73
C GLU A 18 16.31 8.98 -15.49
N ASP A 19 16.11 7.99 -14.61
CA ASP A 19 16.91 7.84 -13.41
C ASP A 19 18.09 6.86 -13.61
N PRO A 20 19.34 7.37 -13.77
CA PRO A 20 20.51 6.52 -13.98
C PRO A 20 20.89 5.66 -12.75
N TYR A 21 20.20 5.85 -11.62
CA TYR A 21 20.36 5.06 -10.40
C TYR A 21 19.18 4.11 -10.15
N LEU A 22 18.24 3.98 -11.10
CA LEU A 22 17.15 3.02 -10.99
C LEU A 22 17.69 1.59 -11.14
N HIS A 23 18.02 0.99 -10.00
CA HIS A 23 18.27 -0.44 -9.93
C HIS A 23 16.94 -1.19 -9.98
N VAL A 24 16.51 -1.53 -11.20
CA VAL A 24 15.36 -2.41 -11.42
C VAL A 24 15.77 -3.83 -11.01
N MET A 25 15.16 -4.31 -9.92
CA MET A 25 15.30 -5.70 -9.47
C MET A 25 14.08 -6.48 -9.92
N THR A 26 14.29 -7.69 -10.45
CA THR A 26 13.22 -8.64 -10.72
C THR A 26 13.03 -9.54 -9.50
N ASP A 27 11.83 -9.53 -8.93
CA ASP A 27 11.43 -10.42 -7.85
C ASP A 27 9.97 -10.85 -8.07
N GLU A 28 9.55 -11.92 -7.40
CA GLU A 28 8.21 -12.49 -7.54
C GLU A 28 7.53 -12.65 -6.17
N ILE A 29 6.24 -12.30 -6.12
CA ILE A 29 5.40 -12.71 -4.99
C ILE A 29 5.13 -14.20 -5.15
N ALA A 30 5.79 -15.01 -4.33
CA ALA A 30 5.74 -16.47 -4.43
C ALA A 30 4.31 -17.02 -4.30
N GLU A 31 3.98 -18.07 -5.07
CA GLU A 31 2.68 -18.77 -4.99
C GLU A 31 2.54 -19.53 -3.66
N ARG A 32 1.93 -18.90 -2.66
CA ARG A 32 1.71 -19.41 -1.29
C ARG A 32 0.38 -18.91 -0.74
N GLU A 33 0.09 -19.29 0.51
CA GLU A 33 -1.02 -18.73 1.27
C GLU A 33 -0.66 -17.36 1.82
N TYR A 34 -1.63 -16.45 1.72
CA TYR A 34 -1.51 -15.07 2.21
C TYR A 34 -2.76 -14.73 3.01
N LEU A 35 -2.55 -14.01 4.11
CA LEU A 35 -3.60 -13.30 4.81
C LEU A 35 -3.79 -11.93 4.14
N CYS A 36 -4.99 -11.69 3.61
CA CYS A 36 -5.28 -10.50 2.81
C CYS A 36 -6.41 -9.66 3.40
N VAL A 37 -6.34 -8.35 3.21
CA VAL A 37 -7.48 -7.43 3.41
C VAL A 37 -7.59 -6.48 2.22
N LYS A 38 -8.80 -6.35 1.67
CA LYS A 38 -9.12 -5.53 0.50
C LYS A 38 -10.04 -4.38 0.89
N PHE A 39 -9.76 -3.17 0.42
CA PHE A 39 -10.56 -1.97 0.70
C PHE A 39 -10.43 -0.93 -0.41
N ASN A 40 -11.40 -0.01 -0.48
CA ASN A 40 -11.26 1.19 -1.31
C ASN A 40 -10.23 2.12 -0.66
N TRP A 41 -9.27 2.59 -1.45
CA TRP A 41 -8.20 3.44 -0.97
C TRP A 41 -8.78 4.74 -0.40
N ASN A 42 -8.43 5.03 0.85
CA ASN A 42 -8.39 6.34 1.47
C ASN A 42 -7.61 6.20 2.79
N VAL A 43 -7.14 7.32 3.33
CA VAL A 43 -6.29 7.34 4.54
C VAL A 43 -7.00 6.67 5.73
N GLU A 44 -8.30 6.90 5.90
CA GLU A 44 -9.08 6.31 7.00
C GLU A 44 -9.15 4.78 6.90
N ASN A 45 -9.47 4.26 5.72
CA ASN A 45 -9.50 2.83 5.45
C ASN A 45 -8.11 2.20 5.61
N TYR A 46 -7.05 2.87 5.16
CA TYR A 46 -5.69 2.35 5.35
C TYR A 46 -5.33 2.24 6.85
N LEU A 47 -5.56 3.32 7.61
CA LEU A 47 -5.29 3.36 9.05
C LEU A 47 -6.16 2.39 9.86
N LYS A 48 -7.33 2.02 9.33
CA LYS A 48 -8.20 0.99 9.91
C LYS A 48 -7.74 -0.42 9.58
N ASN A 49 -7.48 -0.72 8.31
CA ASN A 49 -7.24 -2.09 7.85
C ASN A 49 -5.82 -2.59 8.14
N TYR A 50 -4.81 -1.72 8.12
CA TYR A 50 -3.42 -2.09 8.42
C TYR A 50 -3.25 -2.73 9.82
N PRO A 51 -3.70 -2.11 10.93
CA PRO A 51 -3.59 -2.73 12.25
C PRO A 51 -4.46 -3.98 12.37
N SER A 52 -5.67 -4.00 11.78
CA SER A 52 -6.53 -5.19 11.81
C SER A 52 -5.91 -6.40 11.12
N LEU A 53 -5.16 -6.20 10.02
CA LEU A 53 -4.44 -7.26 9.35
C LEU A 53 -3.33 -7.84 10.24
N LYS A 54 -2.59 -6.97 10.95
CA LYS A 54 -1.56 -7.41 11.91
C LYS A 54 -2.17 -8.18 13.08
N GLU A 55 -3.26 -7.68 13.64
CA GLU A 55 -3.98 -8.35 14.73
C GLU A 55 -4.47 -9.74 14.28
N ALA A 56 -5.01 -9.86 13.06
CA ALA A 56 -5.42 -11.15 12.51
C ALA A 56 -4.24 -12.12 12.33
N TYR A 57 -3.08 -11.63 11.88
CA TYR A 57 -1.85 -12.43 11.77
C TYR A 57 -1.38 -12.94 13.14
N GLU A 58 -1.40 -12.09 14.17
CA GLU A 58 -1.04 -12.47 15.54
C GLU A 58 -2.04 -13.47 16.15
N ASN A 59 -3.34 -13.28 15.89
CA ASN A 59 -4.40 -14.17 16.36
C ASN A 59 -4.33 -15.58 15.74
N LEU A 60 -3.73 -15.72 14.56
CA LEU A 60 -3.43 -17.03 13.96
C LEU A 60 -2.22 -17.72 14.61
N GLY A 61 -1.56 -17.07 15.58
CA GLY A 61 -0.42 -17.62 16.32
C GLY A 61 0.94 -17.27 15.74
N TYR A 62 0.98 -16.49 14.65
CA TYR A 62 2.24 -15.99 14.09
C TYR A 62 2.81 -14.85 14.96
N LYS A 63 4.12 -14.66 14.90
CA LYS A 63 4.85 -13.67 15.71
C LYS A 63 5.78 -12.84 14.84
N GLY A 64 6.12 -11.64 15.33
CA GLY A 64 7.10 -10.75 14.71
C GLY A 64 6.47 -9.67 13.83
N ASN A 65 7.30 -9.00 13.03
CA ASN A 65 6.87 -7.94 12.11
C ASN A 65 6.96 -8.46 10.68
N PRO A 66 5.88 -9.06 10.14
CA PRO A 66 5.91 -9.62 8.80
C PRO A 66 6.10 -8.53 7.75
N MET A 67 6.69 -8.90 6.62
CA MET A 67 6.65 -8.07 5.42
C MET A 67 5.21 -7.99 4.92
N ILE A 68 4.74 -6.77 4.67
CA ILE A 68 3.40 -6.51 4.13
C ILE A 68 3.58 -6.03 2.70
N TYR A 69 2.95 -6.74 1.77
CA TYR A 69 2.82 -6.29 0.38
C TYR A 69 1.58 -5.41 0.27
N GLU A 70 1.71 -4.26 -0.38
CA GLU A 70 0.58 -3.41 -0.76
C GLU A 70 0.44 -3.45 -2.28
N VAL A 71 -0.75 -3.81 -2.75
CA VAL A 71 -1.10 -3.81 -4.17
C VAL A 71 -2.29 -2.89 -4.36
N SER A 72 -2.10 -1.81 -5.11
CA SER A 72 -3.14 -0.83 -5.39
C SER A 72 -3.41 -0.79 -6.90
N MET A 73 -4.68 -0.97 -7.29
CA MET A 73 -5.13 -0.88 -8.68
C MET A 73 -6.16 0.22 -8.83
N PRO A 74 -6.11 1.05 -9.88
CA PRO A 74 -7.15 2.01 -10.16
C PRO A 74 -8.46 1.28 -10.49
N ASN A 75 -9.58 1.73 -9.91
CA ASN A 75 -10.91 1.23 -10.29
C ASN A 75 -11.34 1.76 -11.66
N HIS A 76 -10.79 2.91 -12.05
CA HIS A 76 -11.09 3.63 -13.27
C HIS A 76 -9.81 4.20 -13.87
N PHE A 77 -9.70 4.19 -15.20
CA PHE A 77 -8.52 4.71 -15.92
C PHE A 77 -8.75 6.10 -16.53
N ASP A 78 -9.94 6.66 -16.36
CA ASP A 78 -10.26 8.01 -16.82
C ASP A 78 -9.96 9.06 -15.74
N SER A 79 -9.73 10.30 -16.16
CA SER A 79 -9.35 11.39 -15.26
C SER A 79 -10.47 11.91 -14.36
N SER A 80 -11.73 11.47 -14.55
CA SER A 80 -12.85 11.93 -13.72
C SER A 80 -12.96 11.23 -12.37
N HIS A 81 -12.18 10.17 -12.18
CA HIS A 81 -12.14 9.33 -10.97
C HIS A 81 -10.75 9.33 -10.32
N ASP A 82 -10.05 10.48 -10.35
CA ASP A 82 -8.73 10.61 -9.73
C ASP A 82 -8.76 10.23 -8.24
N GLY A 83 -7.78 9.43 -7.81
CA GLY A 83 -7.72 8.92 -6.44
C GLY A 83 -8.61 7.69 -6.14
N ASP A 84 -9.34 7.15 -7.11
CA ASP A 84 -10.17 5.96 -6.91
C ASP A 84 -9.40 4.66 -7.18
N PHE A 85 -8.87 4.09 -6.10
CA PHE A 85 -8.12 2.84 -6.13
C PHE A 85 -8.78 1.79 -5.25
N VAL A 86 -8.64 0.53 -5.65
CA VAL A 86 -8.79 -0.62 -4.78
C VAL A 86 -7.42 -1.07 -4.31
N THR A 87 -7.28 -1.22 -3.00
CA THR A 87 -6.01 -1.62 -2.36
C THR A 87 -6.20 -2.96 -1.67
N GLU A 88 -5.20 -3.82 -1.79
CA GLU A 88 -5.06 -5.06 -1.04
C GLU A 88 -3.74 -5.03 -0.26
N LEU A 89 -3.83 -5.33 1.04
CA LEU A 89 -2.67 -5.58 1.90
C LEU A 89 -2.54 -7.08 2.13
N GLN A 90 -1.33 -7.62 2.00
CA GLN A 90 -1.06 -9.06 2.07
C GLN A 90 0.09 -9.37 3.02
N ILE A 91 -0.08 -10.38 3.86
CA ILE A 91 0.97 -11.00 4.68
C ILE A 91 1.12 -12.46 4.28
N LYS A 92 2.33 -12.89 3.97
CA LYS A 92 2.64 -14.30 3.72
C LYS A 92 2.56 -15.10 5.03
N ILE A 93 1.85 -16.24 5.01
CA ILE A 93 1.62 -17.11 6.18
C ILE A 93 2.18 -18.53 5.98
#